data_AF-A0A8C1IYB9-F1
#
_entry.id   AF-A0A8C1IYB9-F1
#
_cell.length_a   1.000
_cell.length_b   1.000
_cell.length_c   1.000
_cell.angle_alpha   90.00
_cell.angle_beta   90.00
_cell.angle_gamma   90.00
#
_symmetry.space_group_name_H-M   'P 1'
#
loop_
_entity.id
_entity.type
_entity.pdbx_description
1 polymer ?
#
loop_
_entity_poly.entity_id
_entity_poly.type
_entity_poly.pdbx_seq_one_letter_code
_entity_poly.pdbx_strand_id
1 'polypeptide(L)'
;LSRHPQLDIDVGAVRDIYSESAVSVRYIKIHMPYVCLQEEVASAWKVTRTEPIILRLRFSLSQYLDGPEPTVEVFQPTCKDCFCLGVQLKRILTTFISNQWKHLSNEFLNAQQRKRHSWFKAGGTIKKFRTVAVPGSRSTVHITTRQLIQLFFSSQALIHCKSIPTLEYGFLVQVMKYSEQRIPTLNDYCVVCDEQHVFQNGSMLKPAVCTRELCVFSFNTLGVMSGAAEDVATGAEVVDLLVAMCRAALESARKSIIFDPYPSVVDPHDPKSLAFNPKKRSYERLQRALDSITSIREITQGPYVEIKKQMDKLDPLAHPLLQWIISSNRSHIVKLPSSRQLKFMHTSHQFLLLSSPPAKEARFRTARKLHGSTFAFHGSHIENWHSILRNGLVNASYTKLQLHGAAYGKGIYLSPISSISFGYSGKSLSSHLPSSIVCIAAKCVIFLLQCRPTQSRFLQSRNLNCVALCEVITSKDLQKHGNIWVCLISDHVCTRFFFVYEDGQVGDANINTQDVRIQKEILRVIGVQST
;
A
#
# COMPACT_ATOMS: atom_id res chain seq x y z
N LEU A 1 -47.37 6.74 -5.82
CA LEU A 1 -46.47 6.76 -4.63
C LEU A 1 -46.03 8.20 -4.41
N SER A 2 -46.66 8.88 -3.45
CA SER A 2 -46.26 10.25 -3.08
C SER A 2 -44.89 10.20 -2.41
N ARG A 3 -44.02 11.14 -2.77
CA ARG A 3 -42.73 11.34 -2.12
C ARG A 3 -42.90 12.37 -1.02
N HIS A 4 -42.13 12.23 0.04
CA HIS A 4 -42.09 13.22 1.11
C HIS A 4 -41.46 14.52 0.58
N PRO A 5 -42.03 15.72 0.82
CA PRO A 5 -41.50 16.98 0.28
C PRO A 5 -40.04 17.26 0.66
N GLN A 6 -39.62 16.87 1.87
CA GLN A 6 -38.22 17.01 2.30
C GLN A 6 -37.25 16.20 1.42
N LEU A 7 -37.67 15.05 0.90
CA LEU A 7 -36.83 14.26 0.00
C LEU A 7 -36.58 15.00 -1.31
N ASP A 8 -37.59 15.70 -1.84
CA ASP A 8 -37.43 16.48 -3.07
C ASP A 8 -36.50 17.69 -2.84
N ILE A 9 -36.53 18.31 -1.65
CA ILE A 9 -35.57 19.35 -1.25
C ILE A 9 -34.14 18.79 -1.20
N ASP A 10 -33.93 17.67 -0.51
CA ASP A 10 -32.61 17.05 -0.40
C ASP A 10 -32.07 16.58 -1.77
N VAL A 11 -32.93 16.06 -2.64
CA VAL A 11 -32.57 15.71 -4.03
C VAL A 11 -32.21 16.97 -4.83
N GLY A 12 -32.97 18.05 -4.68
CA GLY A 12 -32.67 19.35 -5.29
C GLY A 12 -31.31 19.88 -4.85
N ALA A 13 -31.02 19.85 -3.55
CA ALA A 13 -29.75 20.30 -3.00
C ALA A 13 -28.54 19.51 -3.57
N VAL A 14 -28.69 18.20 -3.78
CA VAL A 14 -27.63 17.40 -4.42
C VAL A 14 -27.44 17.83 -5.88
N ARG A 15 -28.52 18.11 -6.62
CA ARG A 15 -28.44 18.56 -8.03
C ARG A 15 -27.77 19.92 -8.14
N ASP A 16 -28.11 20.84 -7.25
CA ASP A 16 -27.56 22.20 -7.22
C ASP A 16 -26.06 22.22 -6.90
N ILE A 17 -25.61 21.37 -5.97
CA ILE A 17 -24.21 21.36 -5.52
C ILE A 17 -23.31 20.57 -6.49
N TYR A 18 -23.81 19.47 -7.05
CA TYR A 18 -23.00 18.52 -7.82
C TYR A 18 -23.33 18.54 -9.30
N SER A 19 -24.51 18.02 -9.67
CA SER A 19 -25.11 18.14 -11.01
C SER A 19 -26.45 17.41 -11.06
N GLU A 20 -27.27 17.71 -12.07
CA GLU A 20 -28.49 16.96 -12.38
C GLU A 20 -28.29 15.44 -12.47
N SER A 21 -27.12 15.01 -12.93
CA SER A 21 -26.80 13.58 -13.12
C SER A 21 -26.31 12.86 -11.86
N ALA A 22 -25.98 13.62 -10.79
CA ALA A 22 -25.36 13.13 -9.57
C ALA A 22 -26.34 12.38 -8.65
N VAL A 23 -27.65 12.54 -8.84
CA VAL A 23 -28.65 11.87 -8.02
C VAL A 23 -29.83 11.41 -8.86
N SER A 24 -30.29 10.20 -8.55
CA SER A 24 -31.61 9.73 -8.93
C SER A 24 -32.39 9.39 -7.67
N VAL A 25 -33.71 9.34 -7.79
CA VAL A 25 -34.63 9.04 -6.68
C VAL A 25 -34.31 7.71 -5.98
N ARG A 26 -33.58 6.81 -6.63
CA ARG A 26 -33.20 5.49 -6.08
C ARG A 26 -31.73 5.35 -5.72
N TYR A 27 -30.84 6.25 -6.13
CA TYR A 27 -29.40 6.11 -5.91
C TYR A 27 -28.67 7.45 -6.08
N ILE A 28 -27.64 7.63 -5.26
CA ILE A 28 -26.70 8.74 -5.31
C ILE A 28 -25.48 8.29 -6.12
N LYS A 29 -24.99 9.13 -7.04
CA LYS A 29 -23.75 8.88 -7.80
C LYS A 29 -22.66 9.81 -7.28
N ILE A 30 -21.50 9.24 -7.01
CA ILE A 30 -20.30 9.99 -6.64
C ILE A 30 -19.29 9.86 -7.78
N HIS A 31 -18.98 10.99 -8.41
CA HIS A 31 -17.88 11.05 -9.37
C HIS A 31 -16.59 11.30 -8.63
N MET A 32 -15.68 10.32 -8.67
CA MET A 32 -14.33 10.53 -8.16
C MET A 32 -13.53 11.36 -9.16
N PRO A 33 -13.04 12.57 -8.77
CA PRO A 33 -12.15 13.32 -9.64
C PRO A 33 -10.87 12.51 -9.87
N TYR A 34 -10.33 12.54 -11.10
CA TYR A 34 -9.02 11.95 -11.43
C TYR A 34 -7.94 12.35 -10.40
N VAL A 35 -8.01 13.57 -9.85
CA VAL A 35 -7.02 14.09 -8.89
C VAL A 35 -7.01 13.35 -7.54
N CYS A 36 -8.14 12.74 -7.16
CA CYS A 36 -8.36 12.29 -5.80
C CYS A 36 -7.83 10.87 -5.52
N LEU A 37 -7.74 10.03 -6.56
CA LEU A 37 -7.12 8.72 -6.51
C LEU A 37 -6.06 8.62 -7.61
N GLN A 38 -4.84 8.31 -7.21
CA GLN A 38 -3.74 8.10 -8.15
C GLN A 38 -3.99 6.87 -9.01
N GLU A 39 -3.41 6.82 -10.20
CA GLU A 39 -3.66 5.77 -11.18
C GLU A 39 -3.27 4.38 -10.64
N GLU A 40 -2.17 4.33 -9.90
CA GLU A 40 -1.66 3.11 -9.29
C GLU A 40 -2.59 2.63 -8.17
N VAL A 41 -3.16 3.55 -7.40
CA VAL A 41 -4.12 3.24 -6.32
C VAL A 41 -5.44 2.74 -6.93
N ALA A 42 -5.95 3.43 -7.94
CA ALA A 42 -7.17 3.03 -8.63
C ALA A 42 -7.03 1.66 -9.30
N SER A 43 -5.88 1.39 -9.95
CA SER A 43 -5.57 0.08 -10.53
C SER A 43 -5.47 -1.00 -9.46
N ALA A 44 -4.79 -0.74 -8.34
CA ALA A 44 -4.68 -1.70 -7.24
C ALA A 44 -6.03 -2.01 -6.58
N TRP A 45 -6.95 -1.05 -6.63
CA TRP A 45 -8.30 -1.13 -6.07
C TRP A 45 -9.37 -1.61 -7.05
N LYS A 46 -8.99 -1.92 -8.31
CA LYS A 46 -9.92 -2.22 -9.40
C LYS A 46 -11.01 -1.15 -9.57
N VAL A 47 -10.67 0.12 -9.34
CA VAL A 47 -11.59 1.25 -9.54
C VAL A 47 -11.46 1.78 -10.95
N THR A 48 -12.58 1.78 -11.68
CA THR A 48 -12.68 2.42 -12.98
C THR A 48 -12.87 3.92 -12.78
N ARG A 49 -11.82 4.74 -13.01
CA ARG A 49 -11.84 6.19 -12.75
C ARG A 49 -12.77 6.98 -13.68
N THR A 50 -13.13 6.40 -14.83
CA THR A 50 -14.06 6.98 -15.80
C THR A 50 -15.52 6.74 -15.43
N GLU A 51 -15.79 5.92 -14.41
CA GLU A 51 -17.14 5.57 -13.97
C GLU A 51 -17.41 6.06 -12.54
N PRO A 52 -18.65 6.51 -12.24
CA PRO A 52 -19.01 6.91 -10.90
C PRO A 52 -19.07 5.71 -9.94
N ILE A 53 -18.77 5.95 -8.68
CA ILE A 53 -19.11 5.05 -7.58
C ILE A 53 -20.57 5.34 -7.22
N ILE A 54 -21.42 4.32 -7.29
CA ILE A 54 -22.84 4.46 -7.01
C ILE A 54 -23.12 4.04 -5.57
N LEU A 55 -23.72 4.95 -4.81
CA LEU A 55 -24.29 4.70 -3.49
C LEU A 55 -25.79 4.53 -3.63
N ARG A 56 -26.29 3.29 -3.53
CA ARG A 56 -27.73 3.04 -3.56
C ARG A 56 -28.26 3.00 -2.13
N LEU A 57 -29.01 4.03 -1.76
CA LEU A 57 -29.74 4.11 -0.50
C LEU A 57 -31.16 3.56 -0.69
N ARG A 58 -31.61 2.69 0.20
CA ARG A 58 -32.99 2.19 0.23
C ARG A 58 -33.68 2.68 1.50
N PHE A 59 -34.66 3.56 1.34
CA PHE A 59 -35.52 4.12 2.39
C PHE A 59 -36.96 4.23 1.90
N SER A 60 -37.90 4.46 2.83
CA SER A 60 -39.28 4.79 2.50
C SER A 60 -39.37 6.16 1.85
N LEU A 61 -39.92 6.24 0.62
CA LEU A 61 -40.08 7.50 -0.10
C LEU A 61 -41.13 8.42 0.54
N SER A 62 -42.16 7.84 1.17
CA SER A 62 -43.25 8.57 1.81
C SER A 62 -42.95 8.96 3.26
N GLN A 63 -42.09 8.19 3.94
CA GLN A 63 -41.65 8.43 5.32
C GLN A 63 -40.16 8.76 5.37
N TYR A 64 -39.70 9.66 4.50
CA TYR A 64 -38.30 10.06 4.48
C TYR A 64 -37.92 10.68 5.83
N LEU A 65 -36.82 10.23 6.45
CA LEU A 65 -36.30 10.61 7.78
C LEU A 65 -37.15 10.19 8.99
N ASP A 66 -38.46 9.97 8.83
CA ASP A 66 -39.34 9.51 9.91
C ASP A 66 -39.64 8.00 9.82
N GLY A 67 -39.11 7.33 8.80
CA GLY A 67 -39.24 5.89 8.55
C GLY A 67 -38.04 5.07 9.04
N PRO A 68 -38.01 3.76 8.72
CA PRO A 68 -36.91 2.87 9.12
C PRO A 68 -35.57 3.31 8.53
N GLU A 69 -34.48 2.96 9.24
CA GLU A 69 -33.11 3.28 8.84
C GLU A 69 -32.80 2.81 7.40
N PRO A 70 -32.16 3.65 6.56
CA PRO A 70 -31.82 3.27 5.21
C PRO A 70 -30.71 2.23 5.16
N THR A 71 -30.83 1.31 4.21
CA THR A 71 -29.71 0.44 3.83
C THR A 71 -28.91 1.06 2.69
N VAL A 72 -27.59 0.83 2.69
CA VAL A 72 -26.67 1.32 1.65
C VAL A 72 -25.99 0.17 0.91
N GLU A 73 -25.95 0.27 -0.41
CA GLU A 73 -25.10 -0.53 -1.30
C GLU A 73 -24.10 0.37 -2.02
N VAL A 74 -22.91 -0.16 -2.29
CA VAL A 74 -21.83 0.56 -2.97
C VAL A 74 -21.31 -0.31 -4.10
N PHE A 75 -21.33 0.19 -5.34
CA PHE A 75 -20.86 -0.55 -6.51
C PHE A 75 -20.44 0.38 -7.66
N GLN A 76 -19.66 -0.14 -8.61
CA GLN A 76 -19.49 0.45 -9.94
C GLN A 76 -20.26 -0.37 -10.99
N PRO A 77 -20.87 0.25 -12.02
CA PRO A 77 -21.69 -0.45 -13.01
C PRO A 77 -20.99 -1.63 -13.68
N THR A 78 -19.71 -1.47 -14.05
CA THR A 78 -18.90 -2.50 -14.71
C THR A 78 -18.26 -3.50 -13.76
N CYS A 79 -18.30 -3.24 -12.45
CA CYS A 79 -17.56 -3.99 -11.43
C CYS A 79 -18.44 -4.21 -10.19
N LYS A 80 -19.58 -4.88 -10.37
CA LYS A 80 -20.50 -5.14 -9.24
C LYS A 80 -19.94 -6.14 -8.23
N ASP A 81 -19.24 -7.17 -8.72
CA ASP A 81 -18.77 -8.29 -7.89
C ASP A 81 -17.28 -8.20 -7.52
N CYS A 82 -16.51 -7.30 -8.15
CA CYS A 82 -15.05 -7.17 -7.97
C CYS A 82 -14.61 -5.80 -7.42
N PHE A 83 -15.54 -4.97 -6.93
CA PHE A 83 -15.22 -3.64 -6.38
C PHE A 83 -14.80 -3.75 -4.91
N CYS A 84 -13.51 -4.04 -4.68
CA CYS A 84 -12.92 -4.29 -3.35
C CYS A 84 -13.23 -3.17 -2.33
N LEU A 85 -13.17 -1.91 -2.78
CA LEU A 85 -13.50 -0.74 -1.95
C LEU A 85 -14.96 -0.70 -1.53
N GLY A 86 -15.86 -1.28 -2.33
CA GLY A 86 -17.29 -1.24 -2.10
C GLY A 86 -17.65 -1.84 -0.75
N VAL A 87 -17.00 -2.93 -0.36
CA VAL A 87 -17.25 -3.61 0.90
C VAL A 87 -16.85 -2.72 2.09
N GLN A 88 -15.66 -2.10 2.03
CA GLN A 88 -15.17 -1.21 3.09
C GLN A 88 -16.02 0.06 3.19
N LEU A 89 -16.26 0.72 2.06
CA LEU A 89 -17.04 1.96 2.01
C LEU A 89 -18.49 1.70 2.43
N LYS A 90 -19.11 0.61 1.97
CA LYS A 90 -20.47 0.21 2.39
C LYS A 90 -20.57 0.15 3.89
N ARG A 91 -19.64 -0.53 4.56
CA ARG A 91 -19.68 -0.69 6.01
C ARG A 91 -19.49 0.64 6.75
N ILE A 92 -18.53 1.46 6.32
CA ILE A 92 -18.30 2.79 6.89
C ILE A 92 -19.55 3.66 6.75
N LEU A 93 -20.18 3.63 5.58
CA LEU A 93 -21.41 4.37 5.32
C LEU A 93 -22.60 3.82 6.11
N THR A 94 -22.74 2.50 6.26
CA THR A 94 -23.77 1.91 7.12
C THR A 94 -23.62 2.42 8.56
N THR A 95 -22.41 2.37 9.13
CA THR A 95 -22.18 2.86 10.49
C THR A 95 -22.44 4.37 10.61
N PHE A 96 -21.98 5.16 9.64
CA PHE A 96 -22.22 6.60 9.61
C PHE A 96 -23.72 6.92 9.55
N ILE A 97 -24.43 6.31 8.60
CA ILE A 97 -25.87 6.46 8.42
C ILE A 97 -26.61 6.10 9.70
N SER A 98 -26.34 4.93 10.30
CA SER A 98 -27.01 4.51 11.54
C SER A 98 -26.80 5.50 12.68
N ASN A 99 -25.59 6.05 12.83
CA ASN A 99 -25.29 7.03 13.86
C ASN A 99 -25.97 8.38 13.61
N GLN A 100 -26.06 8.83 12.35
CA GLN A 100 -26.76 10.08 12.04
C GLN A 100 -28.28 9.92 12.10
N TRP A 101 -28.83 8.81 11.59
CA TRP A 101 -30.27 8.57 11.47
C TRP A 101 -30.99 8.58 12.82
N LYS A 102 -30.33 8.10 13.89
CA LYS A 102 -30.88 8.13 15.27
C LYS A 102 -31.22 9.53 15.78
N HIS A 103 -30.61 10.56 15.22
CA HIS A 103 -30.75 11.95 15.64
C HIS A 103 -31.42 12.83 14.58
N LEU A 104 -31.88 12.21 13.48
CA LEU A 104 -32.53 12.91 12.37
C LEU A 104 -34.05 12.77 12.50
N SER A 105 -34.74 13.88 12.23
CA SER A 105 -36.16 13.93 11.96
C SER A 105 -36.43 15.08 11.01
N ASN A 106 -37.56 15.07 10.31
CA ASN A 106 -37.93 16.19 9.45
C ASN A 106 -38.02 17.52 10.23
N GLU A 107 -38.47 17.49 11.48
CA GLU A 107 -38.55 18.68 12.34
C GLU A 107 -37.16 19.23 12.70
N PHE A 108 -36.22 18.35 13.05
CA PHE A 108 -34.86 18.74 13.41
C PHE A 108 -34.12 19.35 12.21
N LEU A 109 -34.23 18.74 11.04
CA LEU A 109 -33.60 19.22 9.80
C LEU A 109 -34.17 20.59 9.41
N ASN A 110 -35.50 20.74 9.46
CA ASN A 110 -36.16 22.02 9.21
C ASN A 110 -35.71 23.10 10.22
N ALA A 111 -35.53 22.77 11.50
CA ALA A 111 -35.03 23.70 12.49
C ALA A 111 -33.58 24.16 12.20
N GLN A 112 -32.72 23.27 11.71
CA GLN A 112 -31.36 23.63 11.26
C GLN A 112 -31.38 24.52 10.01
N GLN A 113 -32.19 24.18 9.00
CA GLN A 113 -32.29 24.96 7.77
C GLN A 113 -32.93 26.33 7.99
N ARG A 114 -33.89 26.46 8.91
CA ARG A 114 -34.50 27.77 9.27
C ARG A 114 -33.53 28.72 9.95
N LYS A 115 -32.57 28.23 10.75
CA LYS A 115 -31.50 29.08 11.34
C LYS A 115 -30.68 29.80 10.27
N ARG A 116 -30.51 29.19 9.07
CA ARG A 116 -29.86 29.82 7.91
C ARG A 116 -30.69 30.95 7.30
N HIS A 117 -32.00 30.74 7.10
CA HIS A 117 -32.89 31.77 6.56
C HIS A 117 -33.10 32.97 7.51
N SER A 118 -32.94 32.77 8.82
CA SER A 118 -32.98 33.86 9.82
C SER A 118 -31.85 34.89 9.66
N TRP A 119 -30.68 34.48 9.16
CA TRP A 119 -29.55 35.39 8.88
C TRP A 119 -29.71 36.21 7.59
N PHE A 120 -30.64 35.81 6.72
CA PHE A 120 -30.94 36.52 5.48
C PHE A 120 -32.41 36.96 5.48
N LYS A 121 -32.77 37.91 6.36
CA LYS A 121 -34.02 38.67 6.14
C LYS A 121 -33.83 39.60 4.94
N ALA A 122 -34.75 39.50 3.98
CA ALA A 122 -34.91 40.46 2.90
C ALA A 122 -35.09 41.87 3.49
N GLY A 123 -34.20 42.80 3.13
CA GLY A 123 -34.36 44.24 3.40
C GLY A 123 -33.41 44.91 4.40
N GLY A 124 -32.25 44.33 4.74
CA GLY A 124 -31.28 44.98 5.63
C GLY A 124 -29.94 45.28 4.94
N THR A 125 -29.59 46.56 4.86
CA THR A 125 -28.35 47.10 4.29
C THR A 125 -27.11 46.33 4.77
N ILE A 126 -26.32 45.82 3.83
CA ILE A 126 -25.04 45.14 4.07
C ILE A 126 -24.16 46.06 4.92
N LYS A 127 -23.95 45.72 6.20
CA LYS A 127 -22.91 46.37 7.00
C LYS A 127 -21.56 45.96 6.42
N LYS A 128 -20.94 46.89 5.69
CA LYS A 128 -19.53 46.87 5.30
C LYS A 128 -18.67 46.54 6.53
N PHE A 129 -18.06 45.36 6.55
CA PHE A 129 -16.93 45.10 7.43
C PHE A 129 -15.76 45.97 6.96
N ARG A 130 -15.26 46.83 7.85
CA ARG A 130 -14.02 47.59 7.66
C ARG A 130 -12.86 46.60 7.56
N THR A 131 -12.18 46.60 6.42
CA THR A 131 -10.84 46.04 6.25
C THR A 131 -9.84 46.87 7.04
N VAL A 132 -9.18 46.26 8.02
CA VAL A 132 -7.98 46.81 8.65
C VAL A 132 -6.82 46.52 7.70
N ALA A 133 -6.24 47.58 7.13
CA ALA A 133 -5.06 47.50 6.28
C ALA A 133 -3.81 47.30 7.14
N VAL A 134 -2.98 46.31 6.76
CA VAL A 134 -1.59 46.19 7.20
C VAL A 134 -0.71 46.52 5.99
N PRO A 135 0.22 47.49 6.05
CA PRO A 135 1.11 47.79 4.95
C PRO A 135 2.41 46.98 5.05
N GLY A 136 2.83 46.37 3.93
CA GLY A 136 4.14 45.72 3.84
C GLY A 136 4.26 44.81 2.62
N SER A 137 4.86 45.33 1.56
CA SER A 137 5.08 44.69 0.26
C SER A 137 5.87 43.37 0.33
N ARG A 138 5.47 42.38 -0.48
CA ARG A 138 6.38 41.59 -1.35
C ARG A 138 5.56 40.74 -2.35
N SER A 139 5.80 40.99 -3.63
CA SER A 139 5.52 40.18 -4.84
C SER A 139 4.56 39.00 -4.70
N THR A 140 3.31 39.20 -5.15
CA THR A 140 2.28 38.17 -5.29
C THR A 140 2.59 37.26 -6.48
N VAL A 141 3.04 36.03 -6.21
CA VAL A 141 2.89 34.93 -7.16
C VAL A 141 1.40 34.61 -7.21
N HIS A 142 0.77 34.75 -8.38
CA HIS A 142 -0.63 34.37 -8.58
C HIS A 142 -0.77 32.83 -8.48
N ILE A 143 -1.01 32.34 -7.28
CA ILE A 143 -1.40 30.95 -7.03
C ILE A 143 -2.87 30.84 -7.42
N THR A 144 -3.16 30.05 -8.45
CA THR A 144 -4.54 29.81 -8.89
C THR A 144 -5.31 29.01 -7.84
N THR A 145 -6.64 29.14 -7.79
CA THR A 145 -7.53 28.37 -6.89
C THR A 145 -7.27 26.87 -6.94
N ARG A 146 -6.81 26.36 -8.10
CA ARG A 146 -6.43 24.97 -8.35
C ARG A 146 -5.16 24.54 -7.60
N GLN A 147 -4.17 25.43 -7.45
CA GLN A 147 -2.95 25.19 -6.69
C GLN A 147 -3.15 25.33 -5.18
N LEU A 148 -4.07 26.20 -4.75
CA LEU A 148 -4.50 26.29 -3.34
C LEU A 148 -5.19 25.00 -2.89
N ILE A 149 -6.08 24.45 -3.73
CA ILE A 149 -6.72 23.15 -3.49
C ILE A 149 -5.65 22.04 -3.35
N GLN A 150 -4.65 22.03 -4.23
CA GLN A 150 -3.57 21.03 -4.21
C GLN A 150 -2.66 21.14 -2.96
N LEU A 151 -2.43 22.34 -2.44
CA LEU A 151 -1.67 22.58 -1.20
C LEU A 151 -2.49 22.23 0.05
N PHE A 152 -3.79 22.51 0.07
CA PHE A 152 -4.69 22.15 1.17
C PHE A 152 -4.85 20.63 1.35
N PHE A 153 -4.89 19.87 0.24
CA PHE A 153 -4.97 18.40 0.30
C PHE A 153 -3.71 17.70 0.80
N SER A 154 -2.57 18.40 0.88
CA SER A 154 -1.28 17.77 1.17
C SER A 154 -0.90 17.75 2.65
N SER A 155 -1.54 18.56 3.51
CA SER A 155 -1.11 18.69 4.92
C SER A 155 -2.23 18.83 5.97
N GLN A 156 -3.45 19.26 5.60
CA GLN A 156 -4.59 19.36 6.53
C GLN A 156 -5.61 18.20 6.42
N ALA A 157 -5.50 17.36 5.38
CA ALA A 157 -6.46 16.27 5.11
C ALA A 157 -6.47 15.16 6.18
N LEU A 158 -5.39 14.99 6.94
CA LEU A 158 -5.29 13.98 8.00
C LEU A 158 -6.09 14.34 9.27
N ILE A 159 -6.48 15.61 9.45
CA ILE A 159 -7.16 16.07 10.68
C ILE A 159 -8.69 16.03 10.55
N HIS A 160 -9.26 16.00 9.32
CA HIS A 160 -10.70 16.13 9.08
C HIS A 160 -11.38 14.95 8.34
N CYS A 161 -10.66 13.88 8.01
CA CYS A 161 -11.19 12.79 7.17
C CYS A 161 -12.25 11.88 7.84
N LYS A 162 -12.52 12.04 9.14
CA LYS A 162 -13.69 11.46 9.84
C LYS A 162 -14.65 12.51 10.39
N SER A 163 -14.44 13.79 10.06
CA SER A 163 -15.33 14.85 10.54
C SER A 163 -16.72 14.67 9.95
N ILE A 164 -17.75 14.81 10.78
CA ILE A 164 -19.14 14.69 10.33
C ILE A 164 -19.47 15.98 9.55
N PRO A 165 -19.80 15.90 8.25
CA PRO A 165 -20.21 17.08 7.50
C PRO A 165 -21.50 17.67 8.08
N THR A 166 -21.70 18.96 7.91
CA THR A 166 -22.91 19.64 8.39
C THR A 166 -24.15 19.19 7.60
N LEU A 167 -25.31 19.17 8.26
CA LEU A 167 -26.63 18.90 7.64
C LEU A 167 -27.23 20.11 6.90
N GLU A 168 -26.45 21.17 6.66
CA GLU A 168 -26.91 22.43 6.07
C GLU A 168 -27.68 22.24 4.75
N TYR A 169 -27.26 21.27 3.94
CA TYR A 169 -27.82 20.99 2.61
C TYR A 169 -28.60 19.67 2.56
N GLY A 170 -29.05 19.18 3.72
CA GLY A 170 -29.78 17.91 3.82
C GLY A 170 -28.89 16.69 4.06
N PHE A 171 -29.55 15.58 4.37
CA PHE A 171 -28.93 14.31 4.68
C PHE A 171 -28.23 13.68 3.47
N LEU A 172 -28.83 13.76 2.28
CA LEU A 172 -28.20 13.17 1.08
C LEU A 172 -26.86 13.84 0.73
N VAL A 173 -26.78 15.18 0.87
CA VAL A 173 -25.52 15.92 0.68
C VAL A 173 -24.52 15.60 1.78
N GLN A 174 -24.97 15.41 3.03
CA GLN A 174 -24.11 15.00 4.13
C GLN A 174 -23.43 13.65 3.85
N VAL A 175 -24.20 12.66 3.38
CA VAL A 175 -23.69 11.33 2.98
C VAL A 175 -22.69 11.46 1.83
N MET A 176 -23.01 12.30 0.82
CA MET A 176 -22.12 12.50 -0.33
C MET A 176 -20.78 13.12 0.09
N LYS A 177 -20.80 14.21 0.87
CA LYS A 177 -19.60 14.87 1.40
C LYS A 177 -18.76 13.94 2.28
N TYR A 178 -19.40 13.16 3.15
CA TYR A 178 -18.69 12.20 4.00
C TYR A 178 -18.00 11.13 3.17
N SER A 179 -18.66 10.63 2.12
CA SER A 179 -18.08 9.66 1.20
C SER A 179 -16.86 10.23 0.46
N GLU A 180 -16.95 11.46 -0.05
CA GLU A 180 -15.84 12.17 -0.71
C GLU A 180 -14.64 12.39 0.23
N GLN A 181 -14.88 12.59 1.52
CA GLN A 181 -13.82 12.69 2.54
C GLN A 181 -13.20 11.33 2.88
N ARG A 182 -14.00 10.26 2.93
CA ARG A 182 -13.52 8.92 3.31
C ARG A 182 -12.74 8.24 2.19
N ILE A 183 -13.25 8.23 0.96
CA ILE A 183 -12.68 7.46 -0.17
C ILE A 183 -11.16 7.63 -0.32
N PRO A 184 -10.59 8.85 -0.25
CA PRO A 184 -9.15 9.06 -0.47
C PRO A 184 -8.28 8.56 0.68
N THR A 185 -8.87 8.39 1.86
CA THR A 185 -8.17 8.03 3.11
C THR A 185 -8.45 6.60 3.55
N LEU A 186 -9.24 5.81 2.80
CA LEU A 186 -9.66 4.46 3.22
C LEU A 186 -8.47 3.54 3.55
N ASN A 187 -7.32 3.71 2.90
CA ASN A 187 -6.11 2.94 3.16
C ASN A 187 -5.34 3.37 4.43
N ASP A 188 -5.66 4.51 5.05
CA ASP A 188 -5.07 4.92 6.33
C ASP A 188 -5.69 4.15 7.51
N TYR A 189 -6.82 3.49 7.26
CA TYR A 189 -7.67 2.90 8.28
C TYR A 189 -7.79 1.39 8.09
N CYS A 190 -7.88 0.70 9.21
CA CYS A 190 -8.08 -0.73 9.22
C CYS A 190 -9.43 -1.12 8.59
N VAL A 191 -9.43 -2.08 7.67
CA VAL A 191 -10.67 -2.58 7.04
C VAL A 191 -11.65 -3.18 8.02
N VAL A 192 -11.19 -3.65 9.18
CA VAL A 192 -12.03 -4.33 10.18
C VAL A 192 -12.59 -3.39 11.25
N CYS A 193 -11.83 -2.43 11.76
CA CYS A 193 -12.33 -1.53 12.82
C CYS A 193 -12.41 -0.06 12.39
N ASP A 194 -12.03 0.26 11.15
CA ASP A 194 -11.95 1.63 10.63
C ASP A 194 -11.07 2.56 11.48
N GLU A 195 -10.23 2.03 12.36
CA GLU A 195 -9.32 2.83 13.18
C GLU A 195 -7.97 3.01 12.50
N GLN A 196 -7.33 4.16 12.73
CA GLN A 196 -6.11 4.53 12.04
C GLN A 196 -5.02 3.51 12.34
N HIS A 197 -4.24 3.15 11.32
CA HIS A 197 -3.10 2.30 11.54
C HIS A 197 -2.05 3.00 12.42
N VAL A 198 -1.61 2.32 13.49
CA VAL A 198 -0.61 2.84 14.47
C VAL A 198 0.81 2.90 13.87
N PHE A 199 0.99 2.53 12.60
CA PHE A 199 2.32 2.57 11.99
C PHE A 199 2.76 4.03 11.85
N GLN A 200 3.97 4.34 12.32
CA GLN A 200 4.58 5.68 12.26
C GLN A 200 4.76 6.24 10.83
N ASN A 201 4.33 5.51 9.78
CA ASN A 201 4.63 5.78 8.38
C ASN A 201 3.43 5.48 7.44
N GLY A 202 2.30 6.16 7.70
CA GLY A 202 1.17 6.56 6.80
C GLY A 202 0.45 5.51 5.91
N SER A 203 -0.33 6.03 4.93
CA SER A 203 -1.40 5.35 4.18
C SER A 203 -0.95 4.05 3.51
N MET A 204 -1.82 3.05 3.40
CA MET A 204 -1.55 1.81 2.66
C MET A 204 -1.93 1.95 1.16
N LEU A 205 -1.47 1.06 0.27
CA LEU A 205 -1.93 1.08 -1.14
C LEU A 205 -3.17 0.19 -1.28
N LYS A 206 -3.27 -0.83 -0.43
CA LYS A 206 -4.37 -1.78 -0.38
C LYS A 206 -5.08 -1.68 0.97
N PRO A 207 -6.39 -1.94 1.03
CA PRO A 207 -7.11 -2.09 2.29
C PRO A 207 -6.44 -3.16 3.15
N ALA A 208 -6.21 -2.87 4.43
CA ALA A 208 -5.46 -3.77 5.31
C ALA A 208 -5.98 -3.81 6.74
N VAL A 209 -5.52 -4.81 7.48
CA VAL A 209 -5.94 -5.11 8.85
C VAL A 209 -4.87 -4.61 9.81
N CYS A 210 -5.29 -3.94 10.88
CA CYS A 210 -4.36 -3.49 11.93
C CYS A 210 -3.87 -4.66 12.80
N THR A 211 -2.87 -4.40 13.64
CA THR A 211 -2.25 -5.40 14.53
C THR A 211 -3.08 -5.80 15.75
N ARG A 212 -4.26 -5.20 15.98
CA ARG A 212 -5.14 -5.60 17.10
C ARG A 212 -5.64 -7.02 16.91
N GLU A 213 -5.53 -7.83 17.95
CA GLU A 213 -5.87 -9.26 17.95
C GLU A 213 -7.28 -9.52 17.42
N LEU A 214 -8.28 -8.76 17.88
CA LEU A 214 -9.66 -8.88 17.40
C LEU A 214 -9.80 -8.64 15.89
N CYS A 215 -9.06 -7.67 15.34
CA CYS A 215 -9.14 -7.38 13.91
C CYS A 215 -8.44 -8.45 13.07
N VAL A 216 -7.27 -8.92 13.54
CA VAL A 216 -6.53 -10.02 12.92
C VAL A 216 -7.38 -11.30 12.94
N PHE A 217 -8.04 -11.59 14.06
CA PHE A 217 -8.95 -12.73 14.20
C PHE A 217 -10.17 -12.62 13.28
N SER A 218 -10.89 -11.48 13.33
CA SER A 218 -12.06 -11.28 12.49
C SER A 218 -11.73 -11.43 11.00
N PHE A 219 -10.58 -10.91 10.56
CA PHE A 219 -10.20 -11.00 9.16
C PHE A 219 -9.68 -12.39 8.77
N ASN A 220 -8.66 -12.91 9.45
CA ASN A 220 -8.00 -14.17 9.06
C ASN A 220 -8.84 -15.41 9.38
N THR A 221 -9.60 -15.37 10.49
CA THR A 221 -10.33 -16.56 10.97
C THR A 221 -11.81 -16.51 10.60
N LEU A 222 -12.47 -15.34 10.73
CA LEU A 222 -13.90 -15.22 10.43
C LEU A 222 -14.18 -14.76 8.99
N GLY A 223 -13.15 -14.43 8.19
CA GLY A 223 -13.33 -13.92 6.83
C GLY A 223 -14.04 -12.55 6.77
N VAL A 224 -14.12 -11.83 7.89
CA VAL A 224 -14.75 -10.51 7.93
C VAL A 224 -13.94 -9.56 7.07
N MET A 225 -14.56 -9.01 6.02
CA MET A 225 -13.94 -8.15 5.02
C MET A 225 -12.97 -8.86 4.07
N SER A 226 -13.05 -10.19 3.95
CA SER A 226 -12.22 -10.97 3.03
C SER A 226 -12.37 -10.46 1.58
N GLY A 227 -13.60 -10.21 1.11
CA GLY A 227 -13.87 -9.62 -0.22
C GLY A 227 -13.31 -8.20 -0.47
N ALA A 228 -12.88 -7.47 0.57
CA ALA A 228 -12.18 -6.18 0.41
C ALA A 228 -10.68 -6.34 0.13
N ALA A 229 -10.11 -7.53 0.40
CA ALA A 229 -8.67 -7.80 0.37
C ALA A 229 -8.29 -9.06 -0.45
N GLU A 230 -9.21 -9.99 -0.67
CA GLU A 230 -9.02 -11.26 -1.41
C GLU A 230 -8.79 -11.03 -2.91
N ASP A 231 -9.33 -9.95 -3.46
CA ASP A 231 -9.41 -9.77 -4.90
C ASP A 231 -8.18 -9.14 -5.54
N VAL A 232 -7.16 -8.77 -4.77
CA VAL A 232 -5.92 -8.22 -5.33
C VAL A 232 -4.92 -9.35 -5.56
N ALA A 233 -5.13 -10.08 -6.67
CA ALA A 233 -4.30 -11.18 -7.15
C ALA A 233 -2.81 -10.82 -7.07
N THR A 234 -2.13 -11.30 -6.03
CA THR A 234 -0.67 -11.26 -5.97
C THR A 234 -0.20 -12.40 -6.86
N GLY A 235 0.54 -12.07 -7.93
CA GLY A 235 0.97 -13.08 -8.90
C GLY A 235 1.70 -14.23 -8.22
N ALA A 236 1.47 -15.45 -8.69
CA ALA A 236 2.03 -16.67 -8.11
C ALA A 236 3.55 -16.60 -7.87
N GLU A 237 4.27 -15.98 -8.81
CA GLU A 237 5.73 -15.81 -8.75
C GLU A 237 6.16 -14.84 -7.66
N VAL A 238 5.33 -13.83 -7.36
CA VAL A 238 5.56 -12.91 -6.25
C VAL A 238 5.32 -13.64 -4.92
N VAL A 239 4.30 -14.48 -4.84
CA VAL A 239 4.04 -15.28 -3.64
C VAL A 239 5.19 -16.24 -3.37
N ASP A 240 5.68 -16.93 -4.41
CA ASP A 240 6.82 -17.84 -4.31
C ASP A 240 8.08 -17.10 -3.83
N LEU A 241 8.34 -15.90 -4.37
CA LEU A 241 9.43 -15.04 -3.93
C LEU A 241 9.33 -14.66 -2.44
N LEU A 242 8.14 -14.24 -1.99
CA LEU A 242 7.93 -13.85 -0.58
C LEU A 242 8.13 -15.05 0.36
N VAL A 243 7.67 -16.25 -0.03
CA VAL A 243 7.90 -17.48 0.73
C VAL A 243 9.39 -17.83 0.77
N ALA A 244 10.11 -17.71 -0.36
CA ALA A 244 11.55 -17.94 -0.43
C ALA A 244 12.35 -16.99 0.48
N MET A 245 11.99 -15.71 0.53
CA MET A 245 12.63 -14.73 1.42
C MET A 245 12.34 -15.01 2.89
N CYS A 246 11.09 -15.35 3.24
CA CYS A 246 10.74 -15.76 4.60
C CYS A 246 11.58 -16.97 5.03
N ARG A 247 11.73 -17.96 4.15
CA ARG A 247 12.54 -19.15 4.39
C ARG A 247 14.01 -18.81 4.63
N ALA A 248 14.61 -18.03 3.74
CA ALA A 248 16.00 -17.59 3.89
C ALA A 248 16.22 -16.81 5.20
N ALA A 249 15.27 -15.94 5.56
CA ALA A 249 15.33 -15.18 6.80
C ALA A 249 15.24 -16.05 8.06
N LEU A 250 14.48 -17.16 8.04
CA LEU A 250 14.38 -18.12 9.16
C LEU A 250 15.57 -19.09 9.24
N GLU A 251 16.15 -19.44 8.11
CA GLU A 251 17.35 -20.29 8.05
C GLU A 251 18.61 -19.52 8.48
N SER A 252 18.59 -18.18 8.44
CA SER A 252 19.69 -17.34 8.88
C SER A 252 20.00 -17.43 10.38
N ALA A 253 21.29 -17.45 10.72
CA ALA A 253 21.76 -17.29 12.11
C ALA A 253 21.32 -15.94 12.73
N ARG A 254 21.01 -14.94 11.90
CA ARG A 254 20.57 -13.60 12.32
C ARG A 254 19.05 -13.45 12.40
N LYS A 255 18.27 -14.53 12.28
CA LYS A 255 16.79 -14.51 12.25
C LYS A 255 16.15 -13.71 13.38
N SER A 256 16.74 -13.71 14.58
CA SER A 256 16.26 -12.92 15.72
C SER A 256 16.27 -11.40 15.48
N ILE A 257 17.12 -10.94 14.57
CA ILE A 257 17.33 -9.53 14.23
C ILE A 257 16.60 -9.19 12.91
N ILE A 258 16.69 -10.05 11.90
CA ILE A 258 16.26 -9.73 10.52
C ILE A 258 14.89 -10.28 10.14
N PHE A 259 14.36 -11.25 10.90
CA PHE A 259 12.99 -11.75 10.69
C PHE A 259 11.98 -10.78 11.31
N ASP A 260 11.88 -9.60 10.71
CA ASP A 260 11.01 -8.52 11.13
C ASP A 260 10.26 -7.94 9.92
N PRO A 261 8.92 -7.84 9.97
CA PRO A 261 8.03 -8.24 11.06
C PRO A 261 7.97 -9.76 11.30
N TYR A 262 7.69 -10.13 12.56
CA TYR A 262 7.31 -11.49 12.96
C TYR A 262 5.79 -11.69 12.81
N PRO A 263 5.30 -12.88 12.41
CA PRO A 263 3.89 -13.14 12.21
C PRO A 263 3.03 -12.99 13.46
N SER A 264 1.82 -12.50 13.25
CA SER A 264 0.74 -12.49 14.23
C SER A 264 -0.41 -13.33 13.66
N VAL A 265 -0.46 -14.60 14.03
CA VAL A 265 -1.41 -15.58 13.49
C VAL A 265 -2.14 -16.24 14.65
N VAL A 266 -3.46 -16.26 14.58
CA VAL A 266 -4.33 -16.90 15.59
C VAL A 266 -4.22 -18.41 15.48
N ASP A 267 -4.29 -19.10 16.61
CA ASP A 267 -4.36 -20.55 16.64
C ASP A 267 -5.72 -21.05 16.09
N PRO A 268 -5.74 -21.87 15.03
CA PRO A 268 -6.98 -22.44 14.48
C PRO A 268 -7.76 -23.29 15.48
N HIS A 269 -7.10 -23.85 16.49
CA HIS A 269 -7.72 -24.69 17.53
C HIS A 269 -8.07 -23.89 18.79
N ASP A 270 -7.46 -22.71 18.99
CA ASP A 270 -7.77 -21.81 20.09
C ASP A 270 -7.87 -20.34 19.61
N PRO A 271 -9.08 -19.88 19.25
CA PRO A 271 -9.35 -18.51 18.83
C PRO A 271 -8.86 -17.39 19.76
N LYS A 272 -8.60 -17.70 21.04
CA LYS A 272 -8.19 -16.71 22.05
C LYS A 272 -6.68 -16.55 22.13
N SER A 273 -5.90 -17.40 21.46
CA SER A 273 -4.45 -17.35 21.51
C SER A 273 -3.81 -17.18 20.13
N LEU A 274 -2.61 -16.61 20.13
CA LEU A 274 -1.80 -16.45 18.92
C LEU A 274 -0.81 -17.62 18.82
N ALA A 275 -0.97 -18.46 17.81
CA ALA A 275 0.00 -19.50 17.47
C ALA A 275 1.36 -18.90 17.06
N PHE A 276 1.35 -17.75 16.38
CA PHE A 276 2.53 -16.93 16.18
C PHE A 276 2.34 -15.57 16.84
N ASN A 277 3.16 -15.30 17.86
CA ASN A 277 3.10 -14.07 18.64
C ASN A 277 4.42 -13.29 18.55
N PRO A 278 4.43 -12.03 18.08
CA PRO A 278 5.64 -11.21 18.02
C PRO A 278 6.33 -10.99 19.36
N LYS A 279 5.59 -11.06 20.48
CA LYS A 279 6.10 -10.95 21.86
C LYS A 279 6.72 -12.24 22.37
N LYS A 280 6.26 -13.39 21.88
CA LYS A 280 6.76 -14.74 22.24
C LYS A 280 7.06 -15.51 20.96
N ARG A 281 8.24 -15.26 20.41
CA ARG A 281 8.65 -15.78 19.10
C ARG A 281 9.08 -17.25 19.22
N SER A 282 8.58 -18.11 18.33
CA SER A 282 9.00 -19.50 18.18
C SER A 282 9.36 -19.76 16.72
N TYR A 283 10.65 -19.68 16.41
CA TYR A 283 11.15 -19.84 15.05
C TYR A 283 11.04 -21.29 14.57
N GLU A 284 11.15 -22.26 15.48
CA GLU A 284 11.07 -23.70 15.18
C GLU A 284 9.66 -24.10 14.77
N ARG A 285 8.62 -23.58 15.47
CA ARG A 285 7.22 -23.81 15.09
C ARG A 285 6.89 -23.14 13.77
N LEU A 286 7.43 -21.95 13.55
CA LEU A 286 7.24 -21.17 12.34
C LEU A 286 7.89 -21.84 11.12
N GLN A 287 9.10 -22.37 11.27
CA GLN A 287 9.79 -23.13 10.22
C GLN A 287 8.98 -24.35 9.82
N ARG A 288 8.46 -25.13 10.79
CA ARG A 288 7.59 -26.29 10.49
C ARG A 288 6.34 -25.91 9.69
N ALA A 289 5.65 -24.83 10.07
CA ALA A 289 4.48 -24.35 9.32
C ALA A 289 4.86 -23.90 7.89
N LEU A 290 6.02 -23.26 7.73
CA LEU A 290 6.54 -22.82 6.44
C LEU A 290 6.95 -24.00 5.54
N ASP A 291 7.49 -25.07 6.12
CA ASP A 291 7.85 -26.31 5.42
C ASP A 291 6.60 -27.05 4.90
N SER A 292 5.46 -26.90 5.58
CA SER A 292 4.17 -27.46 5.19
C SER A 292 3.40 -26.63 4.16
N ILE A 293 3.95 -25.49 3.69
CA ILE A 293 3.36 -24.74 2.58
C ILE A 293 3.63 -25.47 1.27
N THR A 294 2.57 -26.01 0.65
CA THR A 294 2.60 -26.62 -0.68
C THR A 294 3.16 -25.66 -1.72
N SER A 295 3.77 -26.19 -2.79
CA SER A 295 4.37 -25.34 -3.83
C SER A 295 3.33 -24.39 -4.44
N ILE A 296 3.72 -23.13 -4.67
CA ILE A 296 2.77 -22.12 -5.17
C ILE A 296 2.20 -22.50 -6.55
N ARG A 297 2.96 -23.25 -7.37
CA ARG A 297 2.47 -23.74 -8.65
C ARG A 297 1.31 -24.72 -8.48
N GLU A 298 1.40 -25.66 -7.54
CA GLU A 298 0.30 -26.56 -7.21
C GLU A 298 -0.92 -25.79 -6.67
N ILE A 299 -0.67 -24.77 -5.84
CA ILE A 299 -1.74 -23.88 -5.33
C ILE A 299 -2.49 -23.18 -6.49
N THR A 300 -1.79 -22.83 -7.57
CA THR A 300 -2.40 -22.11 -8.71
C THR A 300 -3.09 -23.00 -9.72
N GLN A 301 -2.81 -24.30 -9.70
CA GLN A 301 -3.32 -25.27 -10.69
C GLN A 301 -4.53 -26.05 -10.18
N GLY A 302 -4.74 -26.12 -8.86
CA GLY A 302 -5.86 -26.84 -8.25
C GLY A 302 -6.99 -25.94 -7.72
N PRO A 303 -8.15 -26.52 -7.36
CA PRO A 303 -9.19 -25.81 -6.62
C PRO A 303 -8.69 -25.38 -5.24
N TYR A 304 -8.76 -24.07 -4.93
CA TYR A 304 -8.23 -23.50 -3.69
C TYR A 304 -8.73 -24.19 -2.41
N VAL A 305 -10.00 -24.63 -2.41
CA VAL A 305 -10.60 -25.34 -1.26
C VAL A 305 -9.91 -26.68 -0.99
N GLU A 306 -9.52 -27.40 -2.03
CA GLU A 306 -8.85 -28.70 -1.92
C GLU A 306 -7.40 -28.53 -1.46
N ILE A 307 -6.71 -27.53 -2.03
CA ILE A 307 -5.35 -27.15 -1.62
C ILE A 307 -5.33 -26.74 -0.15
N LYS A 308 -6.29 -25.92 0.29
CA LYS A 308 -6.42 -25.53 1.70
C LYS A 308 -6.60 -26.76 2.60
N LYS A 309 -7.49 -27.69 2.24
CA LYS A 309 -7.68 -28.95 2.99
C LYS A 309 -6.41 -29.78 3.07
N GLN A 310 -5.62 -29.83 1.99
CA GLN A 310 -4.33 -30.52 1.98
C GLN A 310 -3.32 -29.84 2.91
N MET A 311 -3.22 -28.51 2.86
CA MET A 311 -2.35 -27.74 3.77
C MET A 311 -2.77 -27.94 5.23
N ASP A 312 -4.06 -27.83 5.54
CA ASP A 312 -4.61 -28.02 6.89
C ASP A 312 -4.31 -29.42 7.44
N LYS A 313 -4.26 -30.44 6.58
CA LYS A 313 -3.89 -31.82 6.93
C LYS A 313 -2.39 -31.95 7.27
N LEU A 314 -1.52 -31.20 6.59
CA LEU A 314 -0.07 -31.21 6.85
C LEU A 314 0.27 -30.39 8.10
N ASP A 315 -0.23 -29.16 8.17
CA ASP A 315 -0.10 -28.27 9.31
C ASP A 315 -1.23 -27.22 9.28
N PRO A 316 -2.08 -27.14 10.32
CA PRO A 316 -3.18 -26.17 10.38
C PRO A 316 -2.72 -24.71 10.34
N LEU A 317 -1.44 -24.42 10.60
CA LEU A 317 -0.86 -23.07 10.49
C LEU A 317 -0.28 -22.74 9.12
N ALA A 318 -0.12 -23.71 8.21
CA ALA A 318 0.50 -23.46 6.91
C ALA A 318 -0.29 -22.45 6.08
N HIS A 319 -1.61 -22.63 5.99
CA HIS A 319 -2.49 -21.73 5.25
C HIS A 319 -2.60 -20.34 5.88
N PRO A 320 -2.88 -20.20 7.20
CA PRO A 320 -2.84 -18.91 7.88
C PRO A 320 -1.49 -18.18 7.77
N LEU A 321 -0.37 -18.91 7.79
CA LEU A 321 0.96 -18.34 7.60
C LEU A 321 1.15 -17.84 6.17
N LEU A 322 0.74 -18.60 5.16
CA LEU A 322 0.80 -18.16 3.76
C LEU A 322 -0.01 -16.88 3.54
N GLN A 323 -1.24 -16.82 4.09
CA GLN A 323 -2.07 -15.61 4.05
C GLN A 323 -1.37 -14.44 4.74
N TRP A 324 -0.72 -14.66 5.89
CA TRP A 324 0.06 -13.63 6.55
C TRP A 324 1.23 -13.15 5.69
N ILE A 325 2.00 -14.04 5.05
CA ILE A 325 3.15 -13.69 4.19
C ILE A 325 2.72 -12.74 3.07
N ILE A 326 1.61 -13.07 2.40
CA ILE A 326 1.03 -12.30 1.29
C ILE A 326 0.49 -10.96 1.79
N SER A 327 -0.36 -10.97 2.81
CA SER A 327 -1.06 -9.78 3.31
C SER A 327 -0.15 -8.78 4.02
N SER A 328 0.92 -9.26 4.66
CA SER A 328 1.89 -8.39 5.32
C SER A 328 2.82 -7.70 4.33
N ASN A 329 2.83 -8.09 3.03
CA ASN A 329 3.66 -7.44 2.03
C ASN A 329 2.95 -6.19 1.52
N ARG A 330 3.43 -5.03 1.97
CA ARG A 330 2.81 -3.72 1.67
C ARG A 330 3.36 -3.07 0.41
N SER A 331 4.50 -3.55 -0.07
CA SER A 331 5.06 -3.11 -1.35
C SER A 331 4.28 -3.80 -2.46
N HIS A 332 3.64 -3.02 -3.34
CA HIS A 332 2.94 -3.60 -4.48
C HIS A 332 3.96 -4.10 -5.50
N ILE A 333 4.26 -5.40 -5.43
CA ILE A 333 5.23 -6.07 -6.30
C ILE A 333 4.46 -6.72 -7.44
N VAL A 334 4.92 -6.47 -8.66
CA VAL A 334 4.36 -7.05 -9.89
C VAL A 334 5.51 -7.63 -10.70
N LYS A 335 5.37 -8.87 -11.19
CA LYS A 335 6.35 -9.41 -12.12
C LYS A 335 6.24 -8.70 -13.47
N LEU A 336 7.36 -8.31 -14.05
CA LEU A 336 7.40 -7.70 -15.37
C LEU A 336 7.14 -8.76 -16.45
N PRO A 337 6.19 -8.51 -17.38
CA PRO A 337 6.04 -9.34 -18.57
C PRO A 337 7.29 -9.24 -19.44
N SER A 338 7.60 -10.28 -20.22
CA SER A 338 8.82 -10.35 -21.03
C SER A 338 9.02 -9.14 -21.96
N SER A 339 7.92 -8.52 -22.43
CA SER A 339 7.96 -7.33 -23.27
C SER A 339 8.42 -6.05 -22.56
N ARG A 340 8.33 -5.99 -21.22
CA ARG A 340 8.70 -4.82 -20.40
C ARG A 340 9.92 -5.06 -19.52
N GLN A 341 10.59 -6.20 -19.65
CA GLN A 341 11.81 -6.49 -18.90
C GLN A 341 12.98 -5.60 -19.33
N LEU A 342 13.84 -5.26 -18.37
CA LEU A 342 15.09 -4.56 -18.61
C LEU A 342 16.08 -5.57 -19.17
N LYS A 343 16.49 -5.37 -20.43
CA LYS A 343 17.25 -6.40 -21.16
C LYS A 343 18.63 -6.61 -20.57
N PHE A 344 19.27 -5.54 -20.07
CA PHE A 344 20.60 -5.57 -19.48
C PHE A 344 20.70 -6.35 -18.16
N MET A 345 19.58 -6.75 -17.55
CA MET A 345 19.59 -7.50 -16.31
C MET A 345 19.65 -9.02 -16.50
N HIS A 346 19.37 -9.55 -17.71
CA HIS A 346 19.52 -10.97 -18.07
C HIS A 346 18.92 -11.98 -17.06
N THR A 347 17.79 -11.63 -16.45
CA THR A 347 17.00 -12.57 -15.65
C THR A 347 15.53 -12.47 -16.04
N SER A 348 14.82 -13.60 -16.03
CA SER A 348 13.37 -13.66 -16.22
C SER A 348 12.60 -13.24 -14.97
N HIS A 349 13.25 -13.27 -13.80
CA HIS A 349 12.68 -12.94 -12.50
C HIS A 349 12.89 -11.45 -12.19
N GLN A 350 12.24 -10.59 -12.98
CA GLN A 350 12.24 -9.14 -12.78
C GLN A 350 10.91 -8.69 -12.21
N PHE A 351 10.98 -7.95 -11.11
CA PHE A 351 9.80 -7.44 -10.42
C PHE A 351 9.86 -5.92 -10.35
N LEU A 352 8.72 -5.29 -10.60
CA LEU A 352 8.49 -3.87 -10.42
C LEU A 352 7.81 -3.65 -9.07
N LEU A 353 8.39 -2.78 -8.27
CA LEU A 353 7.81 -2.26 -7.04
C LEU A 353 7.12 -0.95 -7.37
N LEU A 354 5.80 -1.04 -7.60
CA LEU A 354 4.97 0.11 -7.96
C LEU A 354 4.86 1.13 -6.82
N SER A 355 5.00 0.67 -5.57
CA SER A 355 5.07 1.55 -4.41
C SER A 355 5.94 0.95 -3.30
N SER A 356 6.80 1.78 -2.70
CA SER A 356 7.26 1.56 -1.31
C SER A 356 6.06 1.66 -0.34
N PRO A 357 6.21 1.35 0.97
CA PRO A 357 5.21 1.70 1.97
C PRO A 357 4.71 3.14 1.73
N PRO A 358 3.41 3.41 1.51
CA PRO A 358 3.02 4.63 0.79
C PRO A 358 3.34 5.95 1.47
N ALA A 359 3.58 6.01 2.79
CA ALA A 359 4.12 7.23 3.39
C ALA A 359 5.57 7.50 3.00
N LYS A 360 6.38 6.44 2.91
CA LYS A 360 7.75 6.54 2.38
C LYS A 360 7.69 7.03 0.94
N GLU A 361 6.76 6.51 0.14
CA GLU A 361 6.52 6.97 -1.23
C GLU A 361 6.07 8.44 -1.29
N ALA A 362 5.16 8.88 -0.41
CA ALA A 362 4.69 10.27 -0.37
C ALA A 362 5.79 11.26 0.01
N ARG A 363 6.61 10.92 1.02
CA ARG A 363 7.79 11.71 1.41
C ARG A 363 8.83 11.73 0.31
N PHE A 364 9.13 10.58 -0.30
CA PHE A 364 10.02 10.47 -1.44
C PHE A 364 9.56 11.36 -2.61
N ARG A 365 8.27 11.34 -2.97
CA ARG A 365 7.72 12.17 -4.04
C ARG A 365 7.82 13.66 -3.76
N THR A 366 7.61 14.06 -2.50
CA THR A 366 7.79 15.45 -2.07
C THR A 366 9.25 15.87 -2.22
N ALA A 367 10.17 15.07 -1.72
CA ALA A 367 11.61 15.31 -1.84
C ALA A 367 12.08 15.31 -3.32
N ARG A 368 11.54 14.41 -4.15
CA ARG A 368 11.84 14.34 -5.59
C ARG A 368 11.44 15.60 -6.33
N LYS A 369 10.29 16.20 -6.01
CA LYS A 369 9.88 17.48 -6.62
C LYS A 369 10.84 18.62 -6.26
N LEU A 370 11.44 18.57 -5.07
CA LEU A 370 12.32 19.62 -4.58
C LEU A 370 13.78 19.46 -5.05
N HIS A 371 14.28 18.23 -5.09
CA HIS A 371 15.70 17.95 -5.27
C HIS A 371 16.03 17.15 -6.52
N GLY A 372 15.03 16.63 -7.24
CA GLY A 372 15.23 15.65 -8.31
C GLY A 372 15.57 14.25 -7.76
N SER A 373 15.74 13.31 -8.69
CA SER A 373 16.13 11.94 -8.38
C SER A 373 17.02 11.33 -9.47
N THR A 374 17.76 10.29 -9.10
CA THR A 374 18.57 9.46 -10.00
C THR A 374 18.39 7.98 -9.63
N PHE A 375 18.94 7.06 -10.42
CA PHE A 375 18.90 5.63 -10.13
C PHE A 375 20.24 5.12 -9.62
N ALA A 376 20.21 4.14 -8.72
CA ALA A 376 21.38 3.41 -8.24
C ALA A 376 20.99 2.00 -7.78
N PHE A 377 21.93 1.06 -7.85
CA PHE A 377 21.75 -0.30 -7.38
C PHE A 377 22.02 -0.44 -5.87
N HIS A 378 21.31 -1.37 -5.24
CA HIS A 378 21.55 -1.83 -3.88
C HIS A 378 21.57 -3.36 -3.86
N GLY A 379 22.64 -3.94 -3.35
CA GLY A 379 22.78 -5.38 -3.16
C GLY A 379 22.64 -5.74 -1.69
N SER A 380 21.95 -6.84 -1.41
CA SER A 380 21.86 -7.43 -0.08
C SER A 380 21.62 -8.94 -0.21
N HIS A 381 22.12 -9.70 0.75
CA HIS A 381 21.81 -11.12 0.90
C HIS A 381 20.30 -11.38 0.99
N ILE A 382 19.85 -12.53 0.46
CA ILE A 382 18.43 -12.90 0.35
C ILE A 382 17.68 -12.82 1.69
N GLU A 383 18.30 -13.24 2.80
CA GLU A 383 17.68 -13.29 4.12
C GLU A 383 17.25 -11.92 4.66
N ASN A 384 17.86 -10.82 4.20
CA ASN A 384 17.48 -9.48 4.64
C ASN A 384 16.24 -8.95 3.89
N TRP A 385 15.91 -9.52 2.73
CA TRP A 385 14.84 -8.97 1.87
C TRP A 385 13.44 -9.19 2.43
N HIS A 386 13.24 -10.17 3.32
CA HIS A 386 11.99 -10.28 4.10
C HIS A 386 11.68 -8.96 4.82
N SER A 387 12.68 -8.37 5.48
CA SER A 387 12.50 -7.10 6.19
C SER A 387 12.51 -5.91 5.22
N ILE A 388 13.44 -5.88 4.26
CA ILE A 388 13.59 -4.74 3.35
C ILE A 388 12.33 -4.53 2.51
N LEU A 389 11.66 -5.58 2.02
CA LEU A 389 10.43 -5.41 1.24
C LEU A 389 9.24 -4.89 2.06
N ARG A 390 9.25 -5.10 3.37
CA ARG A 390 8.14 -4.72 4.26
C ARG A 390 8.36 -3.36 4.92
N ASN A 391 9.59 -3.08 5.32
CA ASN A 391 9.99 -1.86 6.05
C ASN A 391 10.68 -0.82 5.14
N GLY A 392 11.09 -1.23 3.93
CA GLY A 392 11.96 -0.44 3.06
C GLY A 392 13.44 -0.54 3.46
N LEU A 393 14.32 -0.02 2.61
CA LEU A 393 15.73 0.16 2.97
C LEU A 393 15.86 1.16 4.12
N VAL A 394 16.67 0.80 5.11
CA VAL A 394 16.94 1.61 6.30
C VAL A 394 18.43 1.84 6.47
N ASN A 395 18.78 2.98 7.04
CA ASN A 395 20.14 3.26 7.49
C ASN A 395 20.52 2.32 8.65
N ALA A 396 21.26 1.25 8.34
CA ALA A 396 21.67 0.23 9.29
C ALA A 396 22.98 0.57 10.03
N SER A 397 23.68 1.65 9.66
CA SER A 397 24.98 1.98 10.23
C SER A 397 24.92 2.19 11.75
N TYR A 398 25.86 1.56 12.47
CA TYR A 398 25.99 1.51 13.92
C TYR A 398 24.80 0.88 14.64
N THR A 399 24.08 -0.03 13.98
CA THR A 399 22.99 -0.81 14.56
C THR A 399 23.27 -2.30 14.47
N LYS A 400 22.44 -3.12 15.14
CA LYS A 400 22.47 -4.60 15.04
C LYS A 400 22.22 -5.11 13.61
N LEU A 401 21.68 -4.29 12.71
CA LEU A 401 21.43 -4.63 11.32
C LEU A 401 22.66 -4.47 10.42
N GLN A 402 23.72 -3.79 10.90
CA GLN A 402 24.94 -3.56 10.11
C GLN A 402 25.66 -4.88 9.81
N LEU A 403 25.82 -5.20 8.52
CA LEU A 403 26.63 -6.33 8.04
C LEU A 403 28.03 -5.90 7.61
N HIS A 404 28.12 -4.80 6.87
CA HIS A 404 29.37 -4.26 6.34
C HIS A 404 29.73 -2.95 7.06
N GLY A 405 31.01 -2.61 7.08
CA GLY A 405 31.50 -1.37 7.69
C GLY A 405 30.90 -0.11 7.07
N ALA A 406 30.84 0.97 7.85
CA ALA A 406 30.37 2.29 7.41
C ALA A 406 31.55 3.17 6.95
N ALA A 407 32.33 2.70 5.97
CA ALA A 407 33.60 3.32 5.56
C ALA A 407 33.48 4.77 5.08
N TYR A 408 32.35 5.11 4.46
CA TYR A 408 32.03 6.46 3.97
C TYR A 408 30.95 7.14 4.82
N GLY A 409 30.85 6.76 6.08
CA GLY A 409 29.89 7.33 7.03
C GLY A 409 28.54 6.61 7.08
N LYS A 410 27.63 7.21 7.85
CA LYS A 410 26.33 6.64 8.22
C LYS A 410 25.35 6.74 7.04
N GLY A 411 24.81 5.62 6.57
CA GLY A 411 23.78 5.67 5.53
C GLY A 411 23.47 4.34 4.86
N ILE A 412 22.58 4.42 3.87
CA ILE A 412 22.26 3.34 2.93
C ILE A 412 23.29 3.40 1.80
N TYR A 413 24.03 2.31 1.62
CA TYR A 413 25.05 2.18 0.60
C TYR A 413 24.44 1.75 -0.73
N LEU A 414 24.78 2.49 -1.79
CA LEU A 414 24.25 2.37 -3.14
C LEU A 414 25.42 2.49 -4.13
N SER A 415 25.23 2.02 -5.36
CA SER A 415 26.23 2.17 -6.42
C SER A 415 25.55 2.43 -7.77
N PRO A 416 26.05 3.36 -8.60
CA PRO A 416 25.55 3.48 -9.95
C PRO A 416 25.95 2.28 -10.83
N ILE A 417 26.96 1.51 -10.42
CA ILE A 417 27.51 0.33 -11.12
C ILE A 417 26.92 -0.96 -10.55
N SER A 418 26.36 -1.81 -11.40
CA SER A 418 25.71 -3.07 -11.01
C SER A 418 26.65 -4.07 -10.33
N SER A 419 27.87 -4.28 -10.84
CA SER A 419 28.83 -5.26 -10.30
C SER A 419 29.17 -5.04 -8.83
N ILE A 420 29.27 -3.79 -8.39
CA ILE A 420 29.50 -3.46 -6.97
C ILE A 420 28.36 -4.01 -6.13
N SER A 421 27.11 -3.73 -6.49
CA SER A 421 25.94 -4.23 -5.77
C SER A 421 25.82 -5.75 -5.82
N PHE A 422 26.12 -6.40 -6.94
CA PHE A 422 26.18 -7.87 -7.01
C PHE A 422 27.16 -8.48 -6.01
N GLY A 423 28.27 -7.79 -5.70
CA GLY A 423 29.22 -8.23 -4.66
C GLY A 423 28.61 -8.28 -3.26
N TYR A 424 27.60 -7.45 -2.97
CA TYR A 424 26.91 -7.39 -1.68
C TYR A 424 25.64 -8.27 -1.62
N SER A 425 25.31 -8.99 -2.69
CA SER A 425 24.09 -9.81 -2.79
C SER A 425 24.25 -11.27 -2.35
N GLY A 426 25.39 -11.65 -1.79
CA GLY A 426 25.64 -13.02 -1.31
C GLY A 426 26.51 -13.90 -2.21
N LYS A 427 27.22 -13.31 -3.17
CA LYS A 427 28.25 -14.06 -3.91
C LYS A 427 29.33 -14.59 -2.97
N SER A 428 29.45 -15.91 -2.88
CA SER A 428 30.77 -16.53 -2.79
C SER A 428 31.50 -16.17 -4.08
N LEU A 429 32.68 -15.57 -3.97
CA LEU A 429 33.53 -15.25 -5.11
C LEU A 429 33.92 -16.58 -5.77
N SER A 430 33.18 -17.02 -6.79
CA SER A 430 33.61 -18.12 -7.65
C SER A 430 34.86 -17.66 -8.39
N SER A 431 35.99 -18.20 -7.97
CA SER A 431 37.29 -18.31 -8.64
C SER A 431 37.38 -17.67 -10.02
N HIS A 432 38.04 -16.51 -10.13
CA HIS A 432 38.95 -16.09 -11.21
C HIS A 432 39.42 -14.64 -10.96
N LEU A 433 40.26 -14.41 -9.93
CA LEU A 433 41.19 -13.27 -9.87
C LEU A 433 42.30 -13.55 -8.83
N PRO A 434 43.54 -13.05 -9.04
CA PRO A 434 44.71 -13.46 -8.27
C PRO A 434 44.67 -12.93 -6.84
N SER A 435 45.21 -13.75 -5.94
CA SER A 435 45.24 -13.60 -4.50
C SER A 435 45.95 -12.33 -4.03
N SER A 436 45.17 -11.34 -3.59
CA SER A 436 45.52 -10.53 -2.43
C SER A 436 44.26 -9.82 -1.92
N ILE A 437 43.92 -10.08 -0.65
CA ILE A 437 42.78 -9.51 0.09
C ILE A 437 41.44 -10.25 -0.11
N VAL A 438 41.31 -11.47 0.41
CA VAL A 438 40.11 -11.90 1.15
C VAL A 438 40.54 -12.95 2.19
N CYS A 439 40.74 -12.53 3.43
CA CYS A 439 40.71 -13.44 4.58
C CYS A 439 39.33 -13.36 5.23
N ILE A 440 38.86 -14.54 5.68
CA ILE A 440 37.68 -14.77 6.54
C ILE A 440 36.33 -14.84 5.81
N ALA A 441 36.00 -16.02 5.26
CA ALA A 441 34.65 -16.62 5.32
C ALA A 441 34.62 -18.06 4.74
N ALA A 442 35.57 -18.92 5.13
CA ALA A 442 35.48 -20.36 4.87
C ALA A 442 34.90 -21.05 6.12
N LYS A 443 33.58 -21.26 6.17
CA LYS A 443 32.97 -22.22 7.14
C LYS A 443 31.53 -22.67 6.88
N CYS A 444 30.92 -22.41 5.71
CA CYS A 444 29.54 -22.83 5.44
C CYS A 444 29.37 -23.61 4.12
N VAL A 445 30.25 -24.58 3.86
CA VAL A 445 30.15 -25.47 2.67
C VAL A 445 29.74 -26.91 3.03
N ILE A 446 29.58 -27.24 4.32
CA ILE A 446 29.24 -28.62 4.75
C ILE A 446 27.77 -28.69 5.21
N PHE A 447 26.82 -28.52 4.27
CA PHE A 447 25.44 -29.04 4.42
C PHE A 447 24.65 -29.01 3.08
N LEU A 448 25.24 -29.51 1.99
CA LEU A 448 24.57 -29.57 0.67
C LEU A 448 24.49 -30.99 0.10
N LEU A 449 23.99 -31.94 0.90
CA LEU A 449 23.54 -33.23 0.38
C LEU A 449 22.15 -33.56 0.92
N GLN A 450 21.26 -33.90 -0.02
CA GLN A 450 19.88 -34.39 0.13
C GLN A 450 18.76 -33.33 0.21
N CYS A 451 18.35 -32.81 -0.94
CA CYS A 451 16.95 -32.42 -1.18
C CYS A 451 16.55 -32.84 -2.60
N ARG A 452 15.43 -33.54 -2.73
CA ARG A 452 14.88 -34.00 -4.01
C ARG A 452 14.56 -32.79 -4.92
N PRO A 453 14.82 -32.87 -6.24
CA PRO A 453 14.43 -31.81 -7.17
C PRO A 453 12.91 -31.73 -7.21
N THR A 454 12.33 -30.70 -6.62
CA THR A 454 10.90 -30.42 -6.70
C THR A 454 10.67 -29.56 -7.95
N GLN A 455 10.24 -30.20 -9.04
CA GLN A 455 9.91 -29.57 -10.34
C GLN A 455 8.71 -28.59 -10.28
N SER A 456 8.20 -28.24 -9.10
CA SER A 456 6.96 -27.47 -8.91
C SER A 456 7.15 -26.05 -8.38
N ARG A 457 8.37 -25.50 -8.29
CA ARG A 457 8.58 -24.10 -7.86
C ARG A 457 8.79 -23.14 -9.04
N PHE A 458 8.40 -21.87 -8.89
CA PHE A 458 8.70 -20.84 -9.88
C PHE A 458 10.17 -20.43 -9.79
N LEU A 459 10.70 -20.33 -8.57
CA LEU A 459 12.12 -20.29 -8.26
C LEU A 459 12.61 -21.73 -8.04
N GLN A 460 13.39 -22.24 -8.97
CA GLN A 460 13.84 -23.63 -9.00
C GLN A 460 14.90 -23.88 -7.92
N SER A 461 15.79 -22.92 -7.68
CA SER A 461 16.89 -23.01 -6.73
C SER A 461 16.57 -22.44 -5.34
N ARG A 462 17.33 -22.88 -4.33
CA ARG A 462 17.41 -22.23 -3.02
C ARG A 462 18.55 -21.20 -2.96
N ASN A 463 19.50 -21.27 -3.88
CA ASN A 463 20.62 -20.35 -3.97
C ASN A 463 20.22 -19.15 -4.84
N LEU A 464 19.77 -18.09 -4.17
CA LEU A 464 19.19 -16.92 -4.81
C LEU A 464 20.02 -15.68 -4.51
N ASN A 465 20.39 -14.93 -5.55
CA ASN A 465 21.03 -13.63 -5.43
C ASN A 465 20.02 -12.54 -5.81
N CYS A 466 19.96 -11.50 -4.98
CA CYS A 466 18.94 -10.46 -5.11
C CYS A 466 19.59 -9.08 -5.22
N VAL A 467 19.20 -8.31 -6.24
CA VAL A 467 19.64 -6.92 -6.43
C VAL A 467 18.42 -6.03 -6.59
N ALA A 468 18.41 -4.89 -5.92
CA ALA A 468 17.45 -3.83 -6.15
C ALA A 468 18.04 -2.74 -7.04
N LEU A 469 17.21 -2.16 -7.89
CA LEU A 469 17.45 -0.86 -8.50
C LEU A 469 16.53 0.15 -7.82
N CYS A 470 17.16 1.14 -7.19
CA CYS A 470 16.51 2.14 -6.39
C CYS A 470 16.49 3.49 -7.12
N GLU A 471 15.41 4.23 -6.94
CA GLU A 471 15.35 5.67 -7.20
C GLU A 471 15.80 6.40 -5.94
N VAL A 472 16.70 7.37 -6.09
CA VAL A 472 17.41 8.03 -4.99
C VAL A 472 17.34 9.54 -5.17
N ILE A 473 16.98 10.26 -4.11
CA ILE A 473 16.88 11.73 -4.14
C ILE A 473 18.27 12.36 -4.24
N THR A 474 18.43 13.31 -5.15
CA THR A 474 19.68 14.06 -5.35
C THR A 474 19.78 15.27 -4.42
N SER A 475 19.63 15.06 -3.11
CA SER A 475 19.83 16.09 -2.07
C SER A 475 21.27 16.08 -1.54
N LYS A 476 21.60 17.04 -0.67
CA LYS A 476 22.87 17.09 0.08
C LYS A 476 23.12 15.85 0.96
N ASP A 477 22.08 15.07 1.23
CA ASP A 477 22.14 13.86 2.08
C ASP A 477 22.60 12.62 1.30
N LEU A 478 22.75 12.74 -0.03
CA LEU A 478 23.36 11.74 -0.90
C LEU A 478 24.83 12.08 -1.13
N GLN A 479 25.72 11.46 -0.37
CA GLN A 479 27.16 11.61 -0.53
C GLN A 479 27.67 10.65 -1.60
N LYS A 480 28.48 11.13 -2.55
CA LYS A 480 29.02 10.33 -3.65
C LYS A 480 30.54 10.22 -3.51
N HIS A 481 31.03 9.02 -3.28
CA HIS A 481 32.46 8.68 -3.19
C HIS A 481 32.82 7.79 -4.39
N GLY A 482 33.01 8.43 -5.55
CA GLY A 482 33.17 7.72 -6.82
C GLY A 482 31.94 6.87 -7.14
N ASN A 483 32.13 5.55 -7.22
CA ASN A 483 31.07 4.58 -7.51
C ASN A 483 30.36 4.06 -6.25
N ILE A 484 30.67 4.57 -5.06
CA ILE A 484 29.97 4.21 -3.81
C ILE A 484 29.24 5.44 -3.30
N TRP A 485 27.92 5.33 -3.17
CA TRP A 485 27.06 6.41 -2.72
C TRP A 485 26.46 6.05 -1.36
N VAL A 486 26.33 7.05 -0.49
CA VAL A 486 25.81 6.88 0.85
C VAL A 486 24.66 7.87 1.06
N CYS A 487 23.46 7.34 1.24
CA CYS A 487 22.27 8.15 1.52
C CYS A 487 21.93 8.07 3.00
N LEU A 488 22.03 9.21 3.71
CA LEU A 488 21.78 9.26 5.15
C LEU A 488 20.31 9.01 5.51
N ILE A 489 19.40 9.60 4.73
CA ILE A 489 17.95 9.61 4.96
C ILE A 489 17.30 8.42 4.26
N SER A 490 16.68 7.52 5.04
CA SER A 490 16.04 6.32 4.50
C SER A 490 14.90 6.63 3.52
N ASP A 491 14.15 7.71 3.78
CA ASP A 491 13.03 8.15 2.93
C ASP A 491 13.47 8.72 1.58
N HIS A 492 14.77 8.99 1.39
CA HIS A 492 15.33 9.43 0.12
C HIS A 492 15.72 8.27 -0.81
N VAL A 493 15.46 7.02 -0.40
CA VAL A 493 15.75 5.82 -1.19
C VAL A 493 14.48 4.99 -1.35
N CYS A 494 14.06 4.78 -2.60
CA CYS A 494 12.90 3.99 -2.95
C CYS A 494 13.30 2.84 -3.88
N THR A 495 12.99 1.60 -3.52
CA THR A 495 13.22 0.45 -4.42
C THR A 495 12.16 0.46 -5.52
N ARG A 496 12.60 0.47 -6.80
CA ARG A 496 11.72 0.46 -7.98
C ARG A 496 11.72 -0.87 -8.69
N PHE A 497 12.87 -1.50 -8.83
CA PHE A 497 12.96 -2.84 -9.39
C PHE A 497 13.66 -3.77 -8.44
N PHE A 498 13.30 -5.05 -8.56
CA PHE A 498 13.89 -6.13 -7.82
C PHE A 498 14.19 -7.28 -8.78
N PHE A 499 15.43 -7.73 -8.78
CA PHE A 499 15.94 -8.76 -9.68
C PHE A 499 16.42 -9.94 -8.87
N VAL A 500 15.97 -11.13 -9.28
CA VAL A 500 16.34 -12.40 -8.65
C VAL A 500 17.12 -13.24 -9.64
N TYR A 501 18.21 -13.82 -9.17
CA TYR A 501 19.08 -14.70 -9.95
C TYR A 501 19.24 -16.02 -9.23
N GLU A 502 19.27 -17.10 -10.00
CA GLU A 502 19.42 -18.46 -9.49
C GLU A 502 20.83 -18.97 -9.76
N ASP A 503 21.38 -19.77 -8.84
CA ASP A 503 22.59 -20.57 -9.06
C ASP A 503 23.80 -19.79 -9.60
N GLY A 504 24.03 -18.60 -9.03
CA GLY A 504 25.20 -17.78 -9.37
C GLY A 504 25.09 -16.99 -10.66
N GLN A 505 23.95 -17.05 -11.37
CA GLN A 505 23.67 -16.17 -12.50
C GLN A 505 23.75 -14.69 -12.07
N VAL A 506 24.14 -13.83 -13.01
CA VAL A 506 24.14 -12.38 -12.83
C VAL A 506 23.80 -11.68 -14.14
N GLY A 507 23.29 -10.46 -14.00
CA GLY A 507 23.15 -9.53 -15.12
C GLY A 507 24.50 -8.97 -15.57
N ASP A 508 24.44 -8.02 -16.50
CA ASP A 508 25.64 -7.36 -17.02
C ASP A 508 26.43 -6.67 -15.89
N ALA A 509 27.74 -6.96 -15.83
CA ALA A 509 28.62 -6.48 -14.76
C ALA A 509 28.97 -4.97 -14.87
N ASN A 510 28.81 -4.39 -16.06
CA ASN A 510 29.25 -3.02 -16.37
C ASN A 510 28.08 -2.04 -16.56
N ILE A 511 26.91 -2.34 -16.01
CA ILE A 511 25.77 -1.42 -16.13
C ILE A 511 25.97 -0.24 -15.22
N ASN A 512 26.03 0.94 -15.84
CA ASN A 512 26.06 2.22 -15.16
C ASN A 512 24.69 2.90 -15.30
N THR A 513 23.99 3.07 -14.18
CA THR A 513 22.71 3.79 -14.10
C THR A 513 22.82 5.28 -14.46
N GLN A 514 24.02 5.84 -14.56
CA GLN A 514 24.23 7.21 -15.02
C GLN A 514 24.33 7.31 -16.55
N ASP A 515 24.38 6.18 -17.26
CA ASP A 515 24.36 6.17 -18.72
C ASP A 515 22.95 6.54 -19.22
N VAL A 516 22.88 7.53 -20.11
CA VAL A 516 21.61 8.04 -20.67
C VAL A 516 20.77 6.94 -21.31
N ARG A 517 21.40 5.95 -21.96
CA ARG A 517 20.71 4.81 -22.57
C ARG A 517 20.00 3.94 -21.51
N ILE A 518 20.69 3.64 -20.42
CA ILE A 518 20.17 2.85 -19.30
C ILE A 518 19.05 3.61 -18.60
N GLN A 519 19.22 4.90 -18.33
CA GLN A 519 18.18 5.73 -17.73
C GLN A 519 16.90 5.79 -18.57
N LYS A 520 17.04 5.99 -19.88
CA LYS A 520 15.88 5.98 -20.80
C LYS A 520 15.14 4.64 -20.76
N GLU A 521 15.86 3.52 -20.71
CA GLU A 521 15.26 2.20 -20.62
C GLU A 521 14.49 2.01 -19.30
N ILE A 522 15.09 2.40 -18.17
CA ILE A 522 14.47 2.37 -16.85
C ILE A 522 13.18 3.21 -16.84
N LEU A 523 13.26 4.47 -17.27
CA LEU A 523 12.12 5.40 -17.27
C LEU A 523 10.97 4.94 -18.19
N ARG A 524 11.30 4.34 -19.34
CA ARG A 524 10.32 3.71 -20.24
C ARG A 524 9.55 2.60 -19.54
N VAL A 525 10.22 1.79 -18.72
CA VAL A 525 9.56 0.70 -17.98
C VAL A 525 8.74 1.22 -16.80
N ILE A 526 9.19 2.24 -16.07
CA ILE A 526 8.40 2.86 -14.98
C ILE A 526 7.19 3.64 -15.55
N GLY A 527 7.23 4.09 -16.80
CA GLY A 527 6.15 4.86 -17.44
C GLY A 527 6.25 6.37 -17.20
N VAL A 528 7.45 6.89 -16.90
CA VAL A 528 7.69 8.33 -16.62
C VAL A 528 8.15 9.10 -17.86
N GLN A 529 7.83 8.65 -19.08
CA GLN A 529 8.00 9.52 -20.24
C GLN A 529 6.84 10.52 -20.26
N SER A 530 7.12 11.73 -19.80
CA SER A 530 6.48 12.93 -20.30
C SER A 530 6.50 12.87 -21.83
N THR A 531 5.31 12.90 -22.42
CA THR A 531 5.14 13.40 -23.78
C THR A 531 5.64 14.83 -23.87
#